data_AF-A0A349BVR3-F1
#
_entry.id   AF-A0A349BVR3-F1
#
_cell.length_a   1.000
_cell.length_b   1.000
_cell.length_c   1.000
_cell.angle_alpha   90.00
_cell.angle_beta   90.00
_cell.angle_gamma   90.00
#
_symmetry.space_group_name_H-M   'P 1'
#
loop_
_entity.id
_entity.type
_entity.pdbx_description
1 polymer ?
#
loop_
_entity_poly.entity_id
_entity_poly.type
_entity_poly.pdbx_seq_one_letter_code
_entity_poly.pdbx_strand_id
1 'polypeptide(L)'
;MNTRSVSFDNLEDLRITPNFDIDSNYLKEFSNDIETGLLKLELISPLDGFGFDIYPKIYADSLAAKYSNKKVKKGEGEINEPFSPQINNLQIRYKANTSLVFNDADRAENDPLEKNEFFQISPFGIEKTFSKNLISSKRLFYDFINEGELIIGLSSQKVFTGLNLLFEIIKSENSNYEFSRKINWYYSSFEGWKKIEKDQILYDETFNLMKTGIISFRFPNDFSKSSKILDQDKFYLKACSEDKADQFSLIKSIVTNAMVCKEVITPNSSNRVEKLKAKSVEGFEKKIPGVLTVYQPFDSATFKVKESENDFYLRVSQLLRHKNRPVTKWDIEKFILNKFDWLSHVNCVHESKSNEKTKLKILCLKKIESFQNIDEIKLSMAEMNQIKETLNEFISPFSEIELVNPIFEDIWIKCKLRFRDISTGKGYDQLNKDLLNFICNWRVEIGGRYPELNTKIKKFDVIKFIKERKYIAFVTGISIVHFKQHLDGSIYAYDTATSNDTSEFIECGTKRSIFVPRNSHKIELLSKDEYHAPEPTNFSELGINKSFVIVKRHEEKLIESSFVDNKLVDNTNNLQFELKI
;
A
#
# COMPACT_ATOMS: atom_id res chain seq x y z
N MET A 1 -28.29 11.23 52.59
CA MET A 1 -28.10 12.44 51.74
C MET A 1 -29.36 12.65 50.93
N ASN A 2 -30.09 13.73 51.21
CA ASN A 2 -31.33 14.08 50.51
C ASN A 2 -31.02 14.59 49.09
N THR A 3 -30.79 13.68 48.15
CA THR A 3 -30.72 14.06 46.74
C THR A 3 -32.15 14.14 46.20
N ARG A 4 -32.62 15.36 45.94
CA ARG A 4 -33.86 15.59 45.18
C ARG A 4 -33.48 15.67 43.70
N SER A 5 -34.07 14.81 42.87
CA SER A 5 -33.92 14.86 41.42
C SER A 5 -35.25 15.24 40.78
N VAL A 6 -35.22 16.18 39.84
CA VAL A 6 -36.34 16.48 38.96
C VAL A 6 -35.88 16.27 37.53
N SER A 7 -36.69 15.57 36.75
CA SER A 7 -36.44 15.28 35.34
C SER A 7 -37.54 15.89 34.49
N PHE A 8 -37.13 16.52 33.40
CA PHE A 8 -38.01 17.02 32.36
C PHE A 8 -37.73 16.21 31.11
N ASP A 9 -38.77 15.61 30.52
CA ASP A 9 -38.61 14.82 29.28
C ASP A 9 -38.56 15.72 28.05
N ASN A 10 -39.24 16.88 28.08
CA ASN A 10 -39.23 17.88 27.03
C ASN A 10 -39.20 19.31 27.61
N LEU A 11 -38.41 20.20 27.01
CA LEU A 11 -38.32 21.61 27.38
C LEU A 11 -39.42 22.47 26.72
N GLU A 12 -40.20 21.92 25.77
CA GLU A 12 -41.32 22.61 25.12
C GLU A 12 -42.37 23.12 26.11
N ASP A 13 -42.63 22.37 27.18
CA ASP A 13 -43.60 22.73 28.23
C ASP A 13 -43.19 24.01 28.99
N LEU A 14 -41.89 24.34 28.98
CA LEU A 14 -41.35 25.53 29.64
C LEU A 14 -41.51 26.81 28.80
N ARG A 15 -41.98 26.69 27.54
CA ARG A 15 -42.12 27.82 26.59
C ARG A 15 -40.85 28.66 26.45
N ILE A 16 -39.70 28.00 26.58
CA ILE A 16 -38.39 28.62 26.42
C ILE A 16 -38.06 28.68 24.93
N THR A 17 -37.70 29.87 24.43
CA THR A 17 -37.19 30.01 23.07
C THR A 17 -35.66 29.91 23.08
N PRO A 18 -35.05 29.00 22.30
CA PRO A 18 -33.61 28.88 22.25
C PRO A 18 -33.00 30.14 21.63
N ASN A 19 -32.02 30.72 22.32
CA ASN A 19 -31.15 31.74 21.76
C ASN A 19 -29.88 31.08 21.25
N PHE A 20 -29.66 31.10 19.93
CA PHE A 20 -28.47 30.52 19.29
C PHE A 20 -27.28 31.49 19.24
N ASP A 21 -27.46 32.72 19.70
CA ASP A 21 -26.46 33.80 19.72
C ASP A 21 -26.05 34.18 21.16
N ILE A 22 -26.05 33.20 22.07
CA ILE A 22 -25.61 33.41 23.46
C ILE A 22 -24.13 33.80 23.48
N ASP A 23 -23.84 34.94 24.08
CA ASP A 23 -22.50 35.40 24.39
C ASP A 23 -22.24 35.40 25.91
N SER A 24 -21.02 35.75 26.31
CA SER A 24 -20.64 35.80 27.72
C SER A 24 -21.36 36.88 28.54
N ASN A 25 -21.97 37.87 27.89
CA ASN A 25 -22.71 38.95 28.56
C ASN A 25 -24.13 38.50 28.89
N TYR A 26 -24.77 37.78 27.97
CA TYR A 26 -26.10 37.19 28.15
C TYR A 26 -26.18 36.29 29.40
N LEU A 27 -25.11 35.55 29.71
CA LEU A 27 -25.05 34.67 30.89
C LEU A 27 -24.97 35.40 32.24
N LYS A 28 -24.66 36.71 32.25
CA LYS A 28 -24.50 37.51 33.48
C LYS A 28 -25.70 38.40 33.76
N GLU A 29 -26.60 38.55 32.80
CA GLU A 29 -27.82 39.32 32.97
C GLU A 29 -28.85 38.46 33.70
N PHE A 30 -29.41 38.99 34.79
CA PHE A 30 -30.52 38.36 35.51
C PHE A 30 -31.76 39.23 35.31
N SER A 31 -32.62 38.82 34.39
CA SER A 31 -33.90 39.47 34.12
C SER A 31 -34.98 38.41 33.93
N ASN A 32 -36.19 38.70 34.41
CA ASN A 32 -37.36 37.86 34.15
C ASN A 32 -37.81 37.92 32.68
N ASP A 33 -37.27 38.87 31.91
CA ASP A 33 -37.58 39.09 30.49
C ASP A 33 -36.62 38.31 29.55
N ILE A 34 -35.74 37.47 30.09
CA ILE A 34 -34.81 36.66 29.30
C ILE A 34 -35.57 35.59 28.52
N GLU A 35 -35.45 35.64 27.18
CA GLU A 35 -36.12 34.72 26.25
C GLU A 35 -35.76 33.23 26.46
N THR A 36 -34.53 32.93 26.92
CA THR A 36 -34.12 31.56 27.27
C THR A 36 -34.70 31.05 28.60
N GLY A 37 -35.42 31.90 29.33
CA GLY A 37 -35.99 31.59 30.63
C GLY A 37 -34.95 31.41 31.75
N LEU A 38 -35.45 31.33 32.98
CA LEU A 38 -34.66 31.07 34.18
C LEU A 38 -35.32 29.93 34.97
N LEU A 39 -34.52 28.98 35.44
CA LEU A 39 -35.00 27.94 36.36
C LEU A 39 -34.99 28.51 37.78
N LYS A 40 -36.17 28.84 38.31
CA LYS A 40 -36.31 29.30 39.70
C LYS A 40 -36.36 28.07 40.62
N LEU A 41 -35.55 28.09 41.67
CA LEU A 41 -35.61 27.10 42.76
C LEU A 41 -36.06 27.84 44.01
N GLU A 42 -37.19 27.42 44.59
CA GLU A 42 -37.77 28.06 45.77
C GLU A 42 -38.06 27.06 46.89
N LEU A 43 -37.68 27.45 48.11
CA LEU A 43 -38.01 26.72 49.33
C LEU A 43 -39.34 27.28 49.85
N ILE A 44 -40.42 26.55 49.60
CA ILE A 44 -41.80 27.02 49.84
C ILE A 44 -42.33 26.70 51.24
N SER A 45 -41.59 25.90 52.02
CA SER A 45 -42.01 25.44 53.35
C SER A 45 -40.78 25.31 54.27
N PRO A 46 -40.91 25.66 55.57
CA PRO A 46 -42.13 26.09 56.27
C PRO A 46 -42.56 27.53 55.93
N LEU A 47 -43.84 27.85 56.13
CA LEU A 47 -44.46 29.17 55.85
C LEU A 47 -43.74 30.33 56.55
N ASP A 48 -43.24 30.10 57.76
CA ASP A 48 -42.49 31.05 58.58
C ASP A 48 -41.01 31.20 58.15
N GLY A 49 -40.65 30.59 57.02
CA GLY A 49 -39.29 30.55 56.48
C GLY A 49 -38.31 29.88 57.45
N PHE A 50 -37.05 30.30 57.39
CA PHE A 50 -36.01 29.83 58.32
C PHE A 50 -36.01 30.57 59.66
N GLY A 51 -37.11 31.27 59.99
CA GLY A 51 -37.27 31.98 61.26
C GLY A 51 -36.47 33.29 61.37
N PHE A 52 -35.82 33.77 60.31
CA PHE A 52 -35.03 35.01 60.34
C PHE A 52 -35.86 36.25 60.71
N ASP A 53 -37.11 36.35 60.24
CA ASP A 53 -37.99 37.50 60.53
C ASP A 53 -38.65 37.42 61.91
N ILE A 54 -38.83 36.20 62.41
CA ILE A 54 -39.54 35.92 63.66
C ILE A 54 -38.56 35.89 64.83
N TYR A 55 -37.32 35.44 64.61
CA TYR A 55 -36.29 35.28 65.63
C TYR A 55 -36.03 36.58 66.42
N PRO A 56 -35.84 37.77 65.81
CA PRO A 56 -35.62 39.01 66.57
C PRO A 56 -36.79 39.36 67.49
N LYS A 57 -38.04 39.08 67.06
CA LYS A 57 -39.25 39.34 67.87
C LYS A 57 -39.35 38.38 69.05
N ILE A 58 -39.22 37.08 68.80
CA ILE A 58 -39.28 36.07 69.88
C ILE A 58 -38.09 36.25 70.84
N TYR A 59 -36.90 36.57 70.33
CA TYR A 59 -35.73 36.85 71.16
C TYR A 59 -35.92 38.09 72.02
N ALA A 60 -36.43 39.20 71.45
CA ALA A 60 -36.76 40.41 72.19
C ALA A 60 -37.87 40.19 73.24
N ASP A 61 -38.92 39.45 72.90
CA ASP A 61 -40.01 39.09 73.82
C ASP A 61 -39.50 38.22 74.98
N SER A 62 -38.60 37.26 74.69
CA SER A 62 -37.96 36.42 75.72
C SER A 62 -37.06 37.23 76.65
N LEU A 63 -36.36 38.26 76.12
CA LEU A 63 -35.56 39.18 76.91
C LEU A 63 -36.46 40.07 77.78
N ALA A 64 -37.52 40.65 77.22
CA ALA A 64 -38.48 41.48 77.96
C ALA A 64 -39.19 40.69 79.07
N ALA A 65 -39.53 39.42 78.81
CA ALA A 65 -40.12 38.52 79.80
C ALA A 65 -39.15 38.22 80.96
N LYS A 66 -37.83 38.15 80.71
CA LYS A 66 -36.81 37.96 81.76
C LYS A 66 -36.66 39.16 82.71
N TYR A 67 -37.04 40.38 82.30
CA TYR A 67 -36.95 41.60 83.12
C TYR A 67 -38.30 42.08 83.72
N SER A 68 -39.38 41.33 83.52
CA SER A 68 -40.72 41.62 84.07
C SER A 68 -40.95 40.89 85.40
N ASN A 69 -41.41 41.61 86.43
CA ASN A 69 -41.65 41.09 87.80
C ASN A 69 -42.85 40.12 87.94
N LYS A 70 -43.35 39.54 86.83
CA LYS A 70 -44.30 38.42 86.86
C LYS A 70 -43.53 37.10 86.81
N LYS A 71 -43.78 36.19 87.76
CA LYS A 71 -43.23 34.81 87.80
C LYS A 71 -43.38 34.12 86.43
N VAL A 72 -42.30 34.08 85.65
CA VAL A 72 -42.22 33.32 84.40
C VAL A 72 -42.09 31.83 84.70
N LYS A 73 -42.90 31.00 84.03
CA LYS A 73 -42.78 29.54 84.06
C LYS A 73 -41.38 29.14 83.59
N LYS A 74 -40.58 28.50 84.44
CA LYS A 74 -39.34 27.82 84.06
C LYS A 74 -39.67 26.74 83.02
N GLY A 75 -39.38 27.02 81.75
CA GLY A 75 -39.61 26.06 80.67
C GLY A 75 -39.44 26.59 79.24
N GLU A 76 -38.79 27.74 79.03
CA GLU A 76 -38.41 28.17 77.67
C GLU A 76 -36.91 27.92 77.51
N GLY A 77 -36.57 26.94 76.67
CA GLY A 77 -35.19 26.67 76.26
C GLY A 77 -34.58 27.85 75.50
N GLU A 78 -33.25 27.88 75.36
CA GLU A 78 -32.59 28.87 74.53
C GLU A 78 -33.17 28.85 73.11
N ILE A 79 -33.55 30.03 72.63
CA ILE A 79 -34.01 30.20 71.25
C ILE A 79 -32.76 30.10 70.38
N ASN A 80 -32.66 29.03 69.59
CA ASN A 80 -31.54 28.82 68.68
C ASN A 80 -31.61 29.84 67.52
N GLU A 81 -30.44 30.27 67.05
CA GLU A 81 -30.35 31.14 65.89
C GLU A 81 -30.92 30.46 64.63
N PRO A 82 -31.55 31.24 63.74
CA PRO A 82 -32.09 30.74 62.49
C PRO A 82 -30.97 30.18 61.60
N PHE A 83 -31.21 29.01 61.02
CA PHE A 83 -30.26 28.33 60.13
C PHE A 83 -30.53 28.70 58.66
N SER A 84 -29.49 29.07 57.90
CA SER A 84 -29.58 29.25 56.46
C SER A 84 -29.21 27.96 55.73
N PRO A 85 -30.11 27.35 54.95
CA PRO A 85 -29.78 26.14 54.20
C PRO A 85 -28.70 26.44 53.16
N GLN A 86 -27.70 25.55 53.09
CA GLN A 86 -26.66 25.60 52.06
C GLN A 86 -26.80 24.41 51.11
N ILE A 87 -26.64 24.68 49.82
CA ILE A 87 -26.60 23.65 48.79
C ILE A 87 -25.13 23.26 48.57
N ASN A 88 -24.78 22.02 48.89
CA ASN A 88 -23.41 21.54 48.71
C ASN A 88 -23.05 21.24 47.24
N ASN A 89 -24.01 20.81 46.42
CA ASN A 89 -23.78 20.50 45.01
C ASN A 89 -25.09 20.61 44.21
N LEU A 90 -25.01 21.18 43.01
CA LEU A 90 -26.08 21.21 42.02
C LEU A 90 -25.56 20.53 40.74
N GLN A 91 -26.22 19.46 40.31
CA GLN A 91 -25.85 18.74 39.10
C GLN A 91 -26.99 18.81 38.10
N ILE A 92 -26.66 19.14 36.85
CA ILE A 92 -27.60 19.16 35.72
C ILE A 92 -27.12 18.12 34.72
N ARG A 93 -28.01 17.23 34.32
CA ARG A 93 -27.80 16.31 33.20
C ARG A 93 -28.80 16.68 32.11
N TYR A 94 -28.29 16.97 30.92
CA TYR A 94 -29.12 17.27 29.76
C TYR A 94 -28.70 16.39 28.57
N LYS A 95 -29.62 16.24 27.62
CA LYS A 95 -29.36 15.63 26.31
C LYS A 95 -29.89 16.61 25.27
N ALA A 96 -29.04 17.02 24.34
CA ALA A 96 -29.42 17.82 23.18
C ALA A 96 -29.28 16.98 21.92
N ASN A 97 -30.14 17.21 20.93
CA ASN A 97 -30.02 16.66 19.58
C ASN A 97 -30.20 17.80 18.56
N THR A 98 -29.59 17.64 17.41
CA THR A 98 -29.82 18.47 16.22
C THR A 98 -29.75 17.54 15.01
N SER A 99 -30.44 17.91 13.94
CA SER A 99 -30.51 17.14 12.70
C SER A 99 -29.99 18.00 11.55
N LEU A 100 -29.08 17.43 10.75
CA LEU A 100 -28.47 18.09 9.60
C LEU A 100 -28.90 17.37 8.33
N VAL A 101 -29.60 18.07 7.44
CA VAL A 101 -30.08 17.55 6.15
C VAL A 101 -29.16 18.03 5.04
N PHE A 102 -28.33 17.13 4.52
CA PHE A 102 -27.32 17.40 3.49
C PHE A 102 -27.85 17.36 2.04
N ASN A 103 -29.17 17.23 1.85
CA ASN A 103 -29.78 17.23 0.52
C ASN A 103 -30.28 18.61 0.14
N ASP A 104 -29.88 19.13 -1.02
CA ASP A 104 -30.30 20.46 -1.48
C ASP A 104 -31.82 20.61 -1.66
N ALA A 105 -32.50 19.54 -2.07
CA ALA A 105 -33.95 19.56 -2.28
C ALA A 105 -34.71 19.80 -0.97
N ASP A 106 -34.17 19.31 0.15
CA ASP A 106 -34.79 19.33 1.48
C ASP A 106 -34.09 20.34 2.39
N ARG A 107 -33.35 21.31 1.81
CA ARG A 107 -32.58 22.31 2.57
C ARG A 107 -33.44 23.08 3.57
N ALA A 108 -34.71 23.30 3.23
CA ALA A 108 -35.68 24.01 4.07
C ALA A 108 -36.02 23.29 5.38
N GLU A 109 -35.68 22.00 5.53
CA GLU A 109 -35.83 21.26 6.78
C GLU A 109 -34.77 21.63 7.82
N ASN A 110 -33.64 22.21 7.39
CA ASN A 110 -32.63 22.72 8.31
C ASN A 110 -33.09 24.05 8.92
N ASP A 111 -32.94 24.21 10.23
CA ASP A 111 -33.18 25.48 10.89
C ASP A 111 -32.05 26.49 10.56
N PRO A 112 -32.32 27.58 9.82
CA PRO A 112 -31.31 28.58 9.48
C PRO A 112 -30.84 29.43 10.68
N LEU A 113 -31.53 29.36 11.83
CA LEU A 113 -31.17 30.03 13.07
C LEU A 113 -30.11 29.28 13.87
N GLU A 114 -30.05 27.95 13.76
CA GLU A 114 -29.05 27.11 14.46
C GLU A 114 -27.62 27.37 13.98
N LYS A 115 -27.43 27.95 12.79
CA LYS A 115 -26.12 28.26 12.16
C LYS A 115 -25.15 27.06 12.15
N ASN A 116 -25.69 25.85 12.05
CA ASN A 116 -24.87 24.64 12.01
C ASN A 116 -23.89 24.66 10.83
N GLU A 117 -22.67 24.19 11.08
CA GLU A 117 -21.63 24.05 10.07
C GLU A 117 -21.07 22.62 10.10
N PHE A 118 -20.82 22.06 8.91
CA PHE A 118 -20.16 20.77 8.78
C PHE A 118 -18.87 20.93 8.00
N PHE A 119 -17.79 20.40 8.57
CA PHE A 119 -16.46 20.40 7.98
C PHE A 119 -16.01 18.98 7.70
N GLN A 120 -15.66 18.71 6.46
CA GLN A 120 -15.23 17.41 6.01
C GLN A 120 -13.71 17.39 5.89
N ILE A 121 -13.08 16.41 6.54
CA ILE A 121 -11.64 16.17 6.44
C ILE A 121 -11.37 15.28 5.23
N SER A 122 -10.47 15.71 4.36
CA SER A 122 -10.04 14.97 3.17
C SER A 122 -8.50 14.96 3.07
N PRO A 123 -7.92 14.12 2.20
CA PRO A 123 -6.48 14.19 1.88
C PRO A 123 -6.04 15.55 1.33
N PHE A 124 -6.98 16.37 0.84
CA PHE A 124 -6.73 17.68 0.24
C PHE A 124 -6.86 18.84 1.24
N GLY A 125 -7.29 18.56 2.48
CA GLY A 125 -7.52 19.55 3.52
C GLY A 125 -8.91 19.46 4.15
N ILE A 126 -9.27 20.50 4.90
CA ILE A 126 -10.56 20.63 5.57
C ILE A 126 -11.45 21.54 4.72
N GLU A 127 -12.59 21.02 4.27
CA GLU A 127 -13.58 21.78 3.49
C GLU A 127 -14.85 21.98 4.30
N LYS A 128 -15.37 23.21 4.33
CA LYS A 128 -16.72 23.48 4.85
C LYS A 128 -17.74 23.04 3.81
N THR A 129 -18.39 21.90 4.04
CA THR A 129 -19.33 21.32 3.08
C THR A 129 -20.80 21.62 3.39
N PHE A 130 -21.10 22.07 4.61
CA PHE A 130 -22.43 22.51 5.01
C PHE A 130 -22.36 23.82 5.78
N SER A 131 -23.27 24.74 5.46
CA SER A 131 -23.57 25.96 6.19
C SER A 131 -24.95 26.47 5.77
N LYS A 132 -25.44 27.54 6.41
CA LYS A 132 -26.70 28.22 6.07
C LYS A 132 -26.90 28.45 4.55
N ASN A 133 -25.84 28.80 3.82
CA ASN A 133 -25.93 29.18 2.41
C ASN A 133 -25.36 28.13 1.44
N LEU A 134 -24.64 27.13 1.94
CA LEU A 134 -23.84 26.23 1.11
C LEU A 134 -24.05 24.78 1.56
N ILE A 135 -24.42 23.93 0.60
CA ILE A 135 -24.33 22.47 0.71
C ILE A 135 -23.50 22.04 -0.50
N SER A 136 -22.22 21.71 -0.30
CA SER A 136 -21.32 21.28 -1.39
C SER A 136 -21.21 19.76 -1.49
N SER A 137 -21.54 19.03 -0.42
CA SER A 137 -21.47 17.57 -0.35
C SER A 137 -22.72 17.00 0.32
N LYS A 138 -23.28 15.94 -0.28
CA LYS A 138 -24.37 15.16 0.31
C LYS A 138 -23.88 14.06 1.27
N ARG A 139 -22.57 13.92 1.44
CA ARG A 139 -21.93 12.80 2.13
C ARG A 139 -21.27 13.27 3.41
N LEU A 140 -21.32 12.42 4.43
CA LEU A 140 -20.66 12.66 5.71
C LEU A 140 -19.13 12.49 5.63
N PHE A 141 -18.66 11.62 4.73
CA PHE A 141 -17.24 11.28 4.60
C PHE A 141 -16.72 11.58 3.19
N TYR A 142 -15.41 11.77 3.10
CA TYR A 142 -14.73 11.89 1.81
C TYR A 142 -14.80 10.58 1.04
N ASP A 143 -15.20 10.68 -0.22
CA ASP A 143 -15.41 9.53 -1.07
C ASP A 143 -14.10 9.12 -1.74
N PHE A 144 -13.65 7.90 -1.45
CA PHE A 144 -12.50 7.29 -2.11
C PHE A 144 -13.01 6.44 -3.27
N ILE A 145 -13.28 7.10 -4.41
CA ILE A 145 -13.79 6.43 -5.63
C ILE A 145 -12.72 5.55 -6.27
N ASN A 146 -11.45 5.94 -6.15
CA ASN A 146 -10.33 5.30 -6.82
C ASN A 146 -9.55 4.41 -5.84
N GLU A 147 -9.20 3.19 -6.27
CA GLU A 147 -8.35 2.29 -5.49
C GLU A 147 -6.92 2.82 -5.35
N GLY A 148 -6.43 3.57 -6.35
CA GLY A 148 -5.10 4.19 -6.31
C GLY A 148 -5.03 5.54 -7.00
N GLU A 149 -4.34 6.50 -6.37
CA GLU A 149 -4.10 7.83 -6.92
C GLU A 149 -2.62 8.25 -6.77
N LEU A 150 -2.05 8.81 -7.84
CA LEU A 150 -0.76 9.49 -7.84
C LEU A 150 -0.98 10.97 -8.13
N ILE A 151 -0.54 11.84 -7.22
CA ILE A 151 -0.67 13.30 -7.36
C ILE A 151 0.72 13.93 -7.48
N ILE A 152 0.94 14.71 -8.54
CA ILE A 152 2.21 15.36 -8.86
C ILE A 152 2.02 16.87 -8.81
N GLY A 153 2.70 17.53 -7.87
CA GLY A 153 2.73 18.99 -7.75
C GLY A 153 3.88 19.61 -8.54
N LEU A 154 3.56 20.50 -9.47
CA LEU A 154 4.48 21.17 -10.39
C LEU A 154 4.61 22.64 -10.00
N SER A 155 5.84 23.08 -9.77
CA SER A 155 6.15 24.49 -9.45
C SER A 155 6.58 25.22 -10.71
N SER A 156 5.87 26.28 -11.07
CA SER A 156 6.22 27.17 -12.18
C SER A 156 5.80 28.60 -11.88
N GLN A 157 6.64 29.56 -12.30
CA GLN A 157 6.32 30.99 -12.23
C GLN A 157 5.36 31.43 -13.34
N LYS A 158 5.40 30.77 -14.50
CA LYS A 158 4.57 31.08 -15.66
C LYS A 158 3.61 29.94 -15.96
N VAL A 159 2.46 30.26 -16.51
CA VAL A 159 1.55 29.27 -17.09
C VAL A 159 2.25 28.59 -18.27
N PHE A 160 2.09 27.29 -18.39
CA PHE A 160 2.66 26.46 -19.45
C PHE A 160 1.59 25.55 -20.02
N THR A 161 1.71 25.24 -21.32
CA THR A 161 0.71 24.47 -22.07
C THR A 161 1.16 23.06 -22.40
N GLY A 162 2.40 22.69 -22.10
CA GLY A 162 2.91 21.36 -22.38
C GLY A 162 4.02 20.94 -21.42
N LEU A 163 4.08 19.65 -21.14
CA LEU A 163 5.08 19.06 -20.26
C LEU A 163 5.35 17.61 -20.65
N ASN A 164 6.63 17.26 -20.75
CA ASN A 164 7.07 15.89 -20.88
C ASN A 164 7.58 15.38 -19.52
N LEU A 165 7.05 14.25 -19.07
CA LEU A 165 7.45 13.59 -17.84
C LEU A 165 8.03 12.21 -18.15
N LEU A 166 9.26 11.97 -17.72
CA LEU A 166 9.89 10.66 -17.74
C LEU A 166 9.57 9.94 -16.43
N PHE A 167 8.86 8.82 -16.52
CA PHE A 167 8.60 7.94 -15.39
C PHE A 167 9.63 6.81 -15.39
N GLU A 168 10.40 6.67 -14.31
CA GLU A 168 11.28 5.53 -14.08
C GLU A 168 10.52 4.44 -13.33
N ILE A 169 10.32 3.31 -13.97
CA ILE A 169 9.56 2.18 -13.44
C ILE A 169 10.51 1.02 -13.13
N ILE A 170 10.44 0.48 -11.90
CA ILE A 170 11.32 -0.63 -11.48
C ILE A 170 10.73 -1.98 -11.88
N LYS A 171 9.40 -2.18 -11.67
CA LYS A 171 8.52 -3.33 -12.05
C LYS A 171 7.53 -3.69 -10.92
N SER A 172 6.36 -4.27 -11.26
CA SER A 172 5.43 -4.95 -10.34
C SER A 172 5.53 -6.47 -10.42
N GLU A 173 5.26 -7.12 -9.28
CA GLU A 173 5.38 -8.57 -9.09
C GLU A 173 4.09 -9.36 -9.39
N ASN A 174 2.96 -8.69 -9.69
CA ASN A 174 1.65 -9.34 -9.72
C ASN A 174 1.28 -9.90 -11.11
N SER A 175 1.33 -11.22 -11.24
CA SER A 175 1.07 -12.01 -12.47
C SER A 175 -0.32 -12.68 -12.54
N ASN A 176 -1.21 -12.50 -11.55
CA ASN A 176 -2.30 -13.44 -11.30
C ASN A 176 -3.75 -12.94 -11.54
N TYR A 177 -3.99 -11.80 -12.20
CA TYR A 177 -5.36 -11.28 -12.38
C TYR A 177 -5.69 -10.88 -13.82
N GLU A 178 -6.96 -11.02 -14.20
CA GLU A 178 -7.52 -10.56 -15.46
C GLU A 178 -7.42 -9.02 -15.56
N PHE A 179 -6.81 -8.56 -16.66
CA PHE A 179 -6.24 -7.22 -16.80
C PHE A 179 -7.30 -6.21 -17.25
N SER A 180 -7.71 -5.33 -16.34
CA SER A 180 -8.39 -4.06 -16.62
C SER A 180 -7.47 -2.98 -16.07
N ARG A 181 -6.82 -2.20 -16.92
CA ARG A 181 -5.80 -1.21 -16.49
C ARG A 181 -5.99 0.09 -17.25
N LYS A 182 -6.89 0.90 -16.73
CA LYS A 182 -7.19 2.22 -17.25
C LYS A 182 -6.69 3.24 -16.24
N ILE A 183 -5.69 4.01 -16.62
CA ILE A 183 -5.33 5.22 -15.87
C ILE A 183 -6.13 6.37 -16.45
N ASN A 184 -6.94 7.01 -15.61
CA ASN A 184 -7.54 8.29 -15.92
C ASN A 184 -6.62 9.40 -15.41
N TRP A 185 -6.21 10.30 -16.29
CA TRP A 185 -5.43 11.46 -15.91
C TRP A 185 -6.34 12.66 -15.66
N TYR A 186 -5.96 13.51 -14.71
CA TYR A 186 -6.64 14.74 -14.33
C TYR A 186 -5.62 15.87 -14.14
N TYR A 187 -6.04 17.11 -14.35
CA TYR A 187 -5.25 18.31 -14.11
C TYR A 187 -5.96 19.27 -13.16
N SER A 188 -5.22 20.16 -12.53
CA SER A 188 -5.78 21.24 -11.71
C SER A 188 -6.32 22.38 -12.56
N SER A 189 -7.54 22.79 -12.26
CA SER A 189 -8.15 24.03 -12.73
C SER A 189 -8.60 24.88 -11.54
N PHE A 190 -8.96 26.14 -11.78
CA PHE A 190 -9.53 27.02 -10.75
C PHE A 190 -10.73 26.37 -10.02
N GLU A 191 -11.56 25.62 -10.74
CA GLU A 191 -12.75 24.96 -10.21
C GLU A 191 -12.44 23.68 -9.42
N GLY A 192 -11.26 23.07 -9.63
CA GLY A 192 -10.85 21.80 -9.06
C GLY A 192 -10.25 20.85 -10.11
N TRP A 193 -10.36 19.55 -9.86
CA TRP A 193 -9.87 18.52 -10.77
C TRP A 193 -10.71 18.43 -12.05
N LYS A 194 -10.06 18.49 -13.21
CA LYS A 194 -10.68 18.22 -14.52
C LYS A 194 -9.97 17.05 -15.20
N LYS A 195 -10.73 16.23 -15.92
CA LYS A 195 -10.19 15.06 -16.61
C LYS A 195 -9.36 15.51 -17.82
N ILE A 196 -8.21 14.86 -18.03
CA ILE A 196 -7.42 14.98 -19.25
C ILE A 196 -8.07 14.14 -20.34
N GLU A 197 -8.37 14.78 -21.46
CA GLU A 197 -8.92 14.12 -22.64
C GLU A 197 -7.83 13.40 -23.44
N LYS A 198 -8.22 12.43 -24.28
CA LYS A 198 -7.23 11.60 -25.00
C LYS A 198 -6.33 12.41 -25.94
N ASP A 199 -6.83 13.49 -26.53
CA ASP A 199 -6.09 14.38 -27.44
C ASP A 199 -5.13 15.34 -26.71
N GLN A 200 -5.20 15.39 -25.39
CA GLN A 200 -4.30 16.13 -24.51
C GLN A 200 -3.10 15.28 -24.07
N ILE A 201 -3.15 13.97 -24.24
CA ILE A 201 -1.99 13.08 -24.10
C ILE A 201 -1.39 12.89 -25.50
N LEU A 202 -0.32 13.62 -25.81
CA LEU A 202 0.26 13.62 -27.15
C LEU A 202 0.89 12.26 -27.50
N TYR A 203 1.58 11.65 -26.54
CA TYR A 203 2.06 10.28 -26.60
C TYR A 203 2.37 9.77 -25.19
N ASP A 204 2.27 8.46 -25.02
CA ASP A 204 2.63 7.73 -23.80
C ASP A 204 3.52 6.53 -24.17
N GLU A 205 4.81 6.60 -23.83
CA GLU A 205 5.76 5.50 -24.02
C GLU A 205 5.76 4.50 -22.84
N THR A 206 5.10 4.84 -21.73
CA THR A 206 5.08 4.03 -20.51
C THR A 206 4.11 2.85 -20.58
N PHE A 207 3.22 2.84 -21.58
CA PHE A 207 2.10 1.90 -21.68
C PHE A 207 1.24 1.93 -20.41
N ASN A 208 0.66 3.09 -20.05
CA ASN A 208 -0.07 3.29 -18.80
C ASN A 208 0.78 2.97 -17.54
N LEU A 209 1.97 3.58 -17.43
CA LEU A 209 2.91 3.44 -16.30
C LEU A 209 3.43 2.01 -16.05
N MET A 210 3.45 1.16 -17.08
CA MET A 210 3.90 -0.23 -16.99
C MET A 210 5.41 -0.40 -17.20
N LYS A 211 6.02 0.47 -17.99
CA LYS A 211 7.46 0.52 -18.23
C LYS A 211 7.99 1.94 -18.14
N THR A 212 9.31 2.05 -17.96
CA THR A 212 9.99 3.34 -18.04
C THR A 212 9.74 3.97 -19.41
N GLY A 213 9.33 5.23 -19.42
CA GLY A 213 8.99 5.94 -20.65
C GLY A 213 8.57 7.38 -20.38
N ILE A 214 8.43 8.14 -21.46
CA ILE A 214 7.98 9.53 -21.41
C ILE A 214 6.47 9.60 -21.69
N ILE A 215 5.75 10.39 -20.89
CA ILE A 215 4.39 10.84 -21.19
C ILE A 215 4.43 12.32 -21.51
N SER A 216 3.84 12.70 -22.64
CA SER A 216 3.76 14.09 -23.09
C SER A 216 2.33 14.59 -22.95
N PHE A 217 2.16 15.63 -22.15
CA PHE A 217 0.88 16.29 -21.89
C PHE A 217 0.82 17.63 -22.61
N ARG A 218 -0.37 17.94 -23.14
CA ARG A 218 -0.76 19.26 -23.63
C ARG A 218 -1.93 19.74 -22.78
N PHE A 219 -1.70 20.75 -21.96
CA PHE A 219 -2.70 21.29 -21.06
C PHE A 219 -3.60 22.32 -21.75
N PRO A 220 -4.90 22.37 -21.40
CA PRO A 220 -5.81 23.40 -21.86
C PRO A 220 -5.55 24.75 -21.20
N ASN A 221 -6.20 25.80 -21.70
CA ASN A 221 -6.00 27.18 -21.24
C ASN A 221 -6.46 27.41 -19.78
N ASP A 222 -7.36 26.58 -19.25
CA ASP A 222 -7.85 26.66 -17.88
C ASP A 222 -6.99 25.87 -16.87
N PHE A 223 -5.89 25.26 -17.33
CA PHE A 223 -4.89 24.66 -16.44
C PHE A 223 -4.25 25.73 -15.56
N SER A 224 -4.53 25.63 -14.27
CA SER A 224 -4.27 26.70 -13.31
C SER A 224 -4.04 26.15 -11.91
N LYS A 225 -3.49 27.01 -11.04
CA LYS A 225 -3.38 26.74 -9.61
C LYS A 225 -4.78 26.85 -8.98
N SER A 226 -5.04 26.07 -7.95
CA SER A 226 -6.35 26.04 -7.27
C SER A 226 -6.17 26.17 -5.76
N SER A 227 -6.98 27.02 -5.14
CA SER A 227 -7.04 27.09 -3.67
C SER A 227 -7.68 25.85 -3.04
N LYS A 228 -8.36 25.03 -3.83
CA LYS A 228 -9.08 23.82 -3.41
C LYS A 228 -8.23 22.55 -3.42
N ILE A 229 -7.01 22.61 -3.97
CA ILE A 229 -6.16 21.42 -4.16
C ILE A 229 -4.83 21.65 -3.46
N LEU A 230 -4.61 20.94 -2.34
CA LEU A 230 -3.33 20.85 -1.63
C LEU A 230 -2.63 22.23 -1.48
N ASP A 231 -1.55 22.46 -2.22
CA ASP A 231 -0.74 23.68 -2.20
C ASP A 231 -1.21 24.65 -3.30
N GLN A 232 -1.68 25.81 -2.88
CA GLN A 232 -2.28 26.83 -3.74
C GLN A 232 -1.28 27.45 -4.73
N ASP A 233 0.03 27.28 -4.49
CA ASP A 233 1.09 27.82 -5.35
C ASP A 233 1.57 26.85 -6.43
N LYS A 234 1.00 25.65 -6.51
CA LYS A 234 1.40 24.60 -7.47
C LYS A 234 0.31 24.28 -8.48
N PHE A 235 0.75 23.83 -9.64
CA PHE A 235 -0.10 23.16 -10.61
C PHE A 235 -0.09 21.66 -10.31
N TYR A 236 -1.19 20.97 -10.54
CA TYR A 236 -1.28 19.55 -10.25
C TYR A 236 -1.67 18.70 -11.45
N LEU A 237 -1.04 17.53 -11.51
CA LEU A 237 -1.41 16.42 -12.35
C LEU A 237 -1.76 15.24 -11.45
N LYS A 238 -2.85 14.54 -11.74
CA LYS A 238 -3.29 13.36 -10.99
C LYS A 238 -3.54 12.19 -11.92
N ALA A 239 -2.98 11.03 -11.61
CA ALA A 239 -3.30 9.76 -12.24
C ALA A 239 -4.14 8.93 -11.28
N CYS A 240 -5.27 8.41 -11.76
CA CYS A 240 -6.21 7.61 -10.99
C CYS A 240 -6.41 6.24 -11.62
N SER A 241 -6.40 5.19 -10.80
CA SER A 241 -6.93 3.88 -11.13
C SER A 241 -8.22 3.63 -10.35
N GLU A 242 -9.30 3.34 -11.06
CA GLU A 242 -10.60 3.03 -10.45
C GLU A 242 -10.54 1.68 -9.71
N ASP A 243 -9.90 0.68 -10.31
CA ASP A 243 -9.73 -0.66 -9.77
C ASP A 243 -8.28 -1.17 -9.93
N LYS A 244 -7.92 -2.23 -9.21
CA LYS A 244 -6.72 -3.06 -9.40
C LYS A 244 -5.42 -2.25 -9.37
N ALA A 245 -5.31 -1.32 -8.42
CA ALA A 245 -4.15 -0.42 -8.31
C ALA A 245 -2.87 -1.19 -7.93
N ASP A 246 -3.01 -2.34 -7.28
CA ASP A 246 -1.95 -3.29 -6.95
C ASP A 246 -1.23 -3.90 -8.17
N GLN A 247 -1.76 -3.69 -9.38
CA GLN A 247 -1.20 -4.17 -10.62
C GLN A 247 -0.11 -3.27 -11.22
N PHE A 248 -0.06 -2.00 -10.82
CA PHE A 248 0.92 -1.04 -11.33
C PHE A 248 2.30 -1.26 -10.71
N SER A 249 3.32 -1.01 -11.52
CA SER A 249 4.72 -1.09 -11.11
C SER A 249 5.12 0.03 -10.16
N LEU A 250 6.13 -0.23 -9.33
CA LEU A 250 6.72 0.81 -8.47
C LEU A 250 7.40 1.89 -9.32
N ILE A 251 7.05 3.14 -9.07
CA ILE A 251 7.67 4.33 -9.67
C ILE A 251 8.87 4.71 -8.80
N LYS A 252 10.06 4.71 -9.38
CA LYS A 252 11.30 5.10 -8.70
C LYS A 252 11.52 6.60 -8.71
N SER A 253 11.31 7.22 -9.87
CA SER A 253 11.53 8.64 -10.07
C SER A 253 10.64 9.19 -11.18
N ILE A 254 10.40 10.49 -11.15
CA ILE A 254 9.69 11.24 -12.17
C ILE A 254 10.56 12.46 -12.50
N VAL A 255 10.92 12.64 -13.77
CA VAL A 255 11.78 13.73 -14.23
C VAL A 255 11.05 14.58 -15.26
N THR A 256 11.12 15.90 -15.11
CA THR A 256 10.46 16.87 -16.00
C THR A 256 11.31 17.19 -17.24
N ASN A 257 10.67 17.72 -18.28
CA ASN A 257 11.31 18.20 -19.52
C ASN A 257 12.14 17.12 -20.24
N ALA A 258 11.69 15.87 -20.16
CA ALA A 258 12.38 14.77 -20.80
C ALA A 258 12.15 14.73 -22.32
N MET A 259 13.15 14.23 -23.06
CA MET A 259 13.05 13.93 -24.48
C MET A 259 13.86 12.70 -24.85
N VAL A 260 13.49 12.06 -25.96
CA VAL A 260 14.27 10.98 -26.56
C VAL A 260 15.29 11.57 -27.54
N CYS A 261 16.57 11.27 -27.33
CA CYS A 261 17.64 11.59 -28.26
C CYS A 261 18.00 10.35 -29.09
N LYS A 262 18.29 10.54 -30.37
CA LYS A 262 18.80 9.49 -31.26
C LYS A 262 20.23 9.82 -31.68
N GLU A 263 21.07 8.79 -31.76
CA GLU A 263 22.43 8.93 -32.29
C GLU A 263 22.36 9.30 -33.78
N VAL A 264 23.13 10.32 -34.17
CA VAL A 264 23.31 10.70 -35.57
C VAL A 264 24.59 10.05 -36.09
N ILE A 265 24.45 9.11 -37.04
CA ILE A 265 25.58 8.37 -37.60
C ILE A 265 26.29 9.24 -38.65
N THR A 266 27.56 9.55 -38.41
CA THR A 266 28.43 10.23 -39.39
C THR A 266 29.27 9.23 -40.19
N PRO A 267 29.58 9.50 -41.49
CA PRO A 267 30.21 8.54 -42.41
C PRO A 267 31.58 7.98 -42.00
N ASN A 268 32.25 8.52 -40.99
CA ASN A 268 33.59 8.10 -40.51
C ASN A 268 33.64 7.85 -39.00
N SER A 269 32.52 7.45 -38.39
CA SER A 269 32.43 7.24 -36.94
C SER A 269 33.08 5.91 -36.51
N SER A 270 34.40 5.91 -36.30
CA SER A 270 35.13 4.74 -35.77
C SER A 270 34.92 4.51 -34.28
N ASN A 271 34.45 5.52 -33.54
CA ASN A 271 34.40 5.53 -32.07
C ASN A 271 32.97 5.36 -31.53
N ARG A 272 32.12 4.59 -32.22
CA ARG A 272 30.77 4.31 -31.73
C ARG A 272 30.85 3.35 -30.55
N VAL A 273 30.06 3.64 -29.54
CA VAL A 273 29.93 2.79 -28.34
C VAL A 273 28.60 2.05 -28.39
N GLU A 274 28.63 0.76 -28.07
CA GLU A 274 27.43 -0.09 -28.05
C GLU A 274 26.44 0.28 -26.94
N LYS A 275 26.94 0.95 -25.90
CA LYS A 275 26.16 1.39 -24.75
C LYS A 275 26.78 2.66 -24.17
N LEU A 276 25.99 3.72 -24.11
CA LEU A 276 26.35 4.96 -23.43
C LEU A 276 25.95 4.84 -21.96
N LYS A 277 26.91 5.02 -21.05
CA LYS A 277 26.63 4.95 -19.60
C LYS A 277 25.77 6.12 -19.15
N ALA A 278 25.01 5.91 -18.08
CA ALA A 278 24.26 6.97 -17.43
C ALA A 278 25.19 8.16 -17.12
N LYS A 279 24.65 9.38 -17.27
CA LYS A 279 25.33 10.65 -17.02
C LYS A 279 26.54 10.93 -17.94
N SER A 280 26.72 10.19 -19.04
CA SER A 280 27.77 10.49 -20.03
C SER A 280 27.48 11.74 -20.89
N VAL A 281 26.21 12.14 -21.04
CA VAL A 281 25.85 13.36 -21.79
C VAL A 281 26.06 14.59 -20.91
N GLU A 282 27.03 15.42 -21.27
CA GLU A 282 27.42 16.63 -20.51
C GLU A 282 26.80 17.93 -21.06
N GLY A 283 26.31 17.93 -22.30
CA GLY A 283 25.71 19.11 -22.91
C GLY A 283 25.50 18.99 -24.42
N PHE A 284 25.09 20.10 -25.02
CA PHE A 284 24.92 20.21 -26.48
C PHE A 284 26.23 20.62 -27.16
N GLU A 285 26.45 20.13 -28.37
CA GLU A 285 27.52 20.60 -29.25
C GLU A 285 27.42 22.11 -29.51
N LYS A 286 26.19 22.60 -29.74
CA LYS A 286 25.87 24.03 -29.84
C LYS A 286 24.96 24.41 -28.67
N LYS A 287 25.42 25.33 -27.81
CA LYS A 287 24.66 25.80 -26.65
C LYS A 287 23.31 26.38 -27.09
N ILE A 288 22.22 25.89 -26.49
CA ILE A 288 20.86 26.37 -26.74
C ILE A 288 20.51 27.42 -25.68
N PRO A 289 20.18 28.66 -26.05
CA PRO A 289 19.74 29.68 -25.08
C PRO A 289 18.55 29.19 -24.26
N GLY A 290 18.61 29.37 -22.94
CA GLY A 290 17.54 28.97 -22.01
C GLY A 290 17.68 27.56 -21.42
N VAL A 291 18.59 26.71 -21.93
CA VAL A 291 18.88 25.41 -21.31
C VAL A 291 20.14 25.52 -20.44
N LEU A 292 19.97 25.33 -19.13
CA LEU A 292 21.07 25.42 -18.16
C LEU A 292 21.93 24.15 -18.15
N THR A 293 21.28 22.99 -18.09
CA THR A 293 21.93 21.69 -17.96
C THR A 293 21.15 20.62 -18.70
N VAL A 294 21.86 19.63 -19.23
CA VAL A 294 21.30 18.39 -19.75
C VAL A 294 22.03 17.25 -19.09
N TYR A 295 21.31 16.19 -18.74
CA TYR A 295 21.92 14.96 -18.29
C TYR A 295 21.08 13.76 -18.75
N GLN A 296 21.75 12.63 -18.89
CA GLN A 296 21.14 11.35 -19.23
C GLN A 296 20.98 10.53 -17.94
N PRO A 297 19.76 10.25 -17.45
CA PRO A 297 19.57 9.58 -16.15
C PRO A 297 19.94 8.09 -16.18
N PHE A 298 19.81 7.43 -17.33
CA PHE A 298 19.97 5.98 -17.48
C PHE A 298 21.03 5.63 -18.51
N ASP A 299 21.53 4.40 -18.48
CA ASP A 299 22.28 3.87 -19.60
C ASP A 299 21.42 3.91 -20.88
N SER A 300 22.04 4.12 -22.04
CA SER A 300 21.34 3.98 -23.32
C SER A 300 20.94 2.52 -23.56
N ALA A 301 20.00 2.32 -24.49
CA ALA A 301 19.79 1.00 -25.06
C ALA A 301 21.13 0.45 -25.58
N THR A 302 21.35 -0.84 -25.35
CA THR A 302 22.53 -1.54 -25.85
C THR A 302 22.25 -2.00 -27.27
N PHE A 303 23.16 -1.71 -28.19
CA PHE A 303 23.08 -2.15 -29.58
C PHE A 303 24.45 -2.62 -30.07
N LYS A 304 24.49 -3.63 -30.94
CA LYS A 304 25.74 -4.04 -31.58
C LYS A 304 26.09 -3.06 -32.70
N VAL A 305 27.27 -2.45 -32.64
CA VAL A 305 27.74 -1.52 -33.69
C VAL A 305 28.02 -2.27 -35.00
N LYS A 306 28.58 -3.48 -34.88
CA LYS A 306 28.89 -4.36 -36.01
C LYS A 306 28.56 -5.80 -35.63
N GLU A 307 27.86 -6.49 -36.52
CA GLU A 307 27.62 -7.93 -36.39
C GLU A 307 28.94 -8.71 -36.56
N SER A 308 29.19 -9.72 -35.72
CA SER A 308 30.34 -10.60 -35.89
C SER A 308 30.13 -11.55 -37.08
N GLU A 309 31.20 -12.06 -37.68
CA GLU A 309 31.08 -12.99 -38.82
C GLU A 309 30.27 -14.26 -38.45
N ASN A 310 30.50 -14.80 -37.26
CA ASN A 310 29.75 -15.96 -36.76
C ASN A 310 28.25 -15.64 -36.55
N ASP A 311 27.93 -14.47 -36.00
CA ASP A 311 26.54 -14.03 -35.82
C ASP A 311 25.86 -13.85 -37.19
N PHE A 312 26.57 -13.26 -38.16
CA PHE A 312 26.09 -13.10 -39.53
C PHE A 312 25.76 -14.45 -40.18
N TYR A 313 26.68 -15.43 -40.11
CA TYR A 313 26.43 -16.76 -40.67
C TYR A 313 25.27 -17.46 -39.96
N LEU A 314 25.16 -17.33 -38.64
CA LEU A 314 24.04 -17.86 -37.86
C LEU A 314 22.70 -17.23 -38.28
N ARG A 315 22.64 -15.90 -38.36
CA ARG A 315 21.43 -15.17 -38.74
C ARG A 315 20.99 -15.52 -40.16
N VAL A 316 21.92 -15.58 -41.11
CA VAL A 316 21.63 -15.96 -42.51
C VAL A 316 21.16 -17.41 -42.59
N SER A 317 21.83 -18.34 -41.90
CA SER A 317 21.43 -19.76 -41.87
C SER A 317 20.01 -19.94 -41.31
N GLN A 318 19.70 -19.26 -40.20
CA GLN A 318 18.37 -19.28 -39.59
C GLN A 318 17.32 -18.66 -40.51
N LEU A 319 17.61 -17.49 -41.08
CA LEU A 319 16.71 -16.80 -42.01
C LEU A 319 16.40 -17.65 -43.25
N LEU A 320 17.38 -18.35 -43.81
CA LEU A 320 17.18 -19.24 -44.96
C LEU A 320 16.33 -20.46 -44.61
N ARG A 321 16.44 -20.97 -43.38
CA ARG A 321 15.65 -22.11 -42.90
C ARG A 321 14.18 -21.73 -42.72
N HIS A 322 13.90 -20.70 -41.93
CA HIS A 322 12.51 -20.31 -41.63
C HIS A 322 11.92 -19.35 -42.66
N LYS A 323 12.71 -18.83 -43.61
CA LYS A 323 12.29 -17.89 -44.68
C LYS A 323 11.46 -16.71 -44.17
N ASN A 324 11.88 -16.16 -43.03
CA ASN A 324 11.17 -15.10 -42.30
C ASN A 324 9.71 -15.43 -41.90
N ARG A 325 9.35 -16.72 -41.83
CA ARG A 325 8.05 -17.22 -41.36
C ARG A 325 8.29 -18.36 -40.36
N PRO A 326 8.38 -18.07 -39.06
CA PRO A 326 8.64 -19.10 -38.06
C PRO A 326 7.40 -20.00 -37.91
N VAL A 327 7.57 -21.31 -38.14
CA VAL A 327 6.48 -22.31 -38.05
C VAL A 327 6.75 -23.33 -36.95
N THR A 328 7.97 -23.87 -36.89
CA THR A 328 8.32 -24.85 -35.86
C THR A 328 8.65 -24.17 -34.53
N LYS A 329 8.57 -24.94 -33.42
CA LYS A 329 9.03 -24.48 -32.09
C LYS A 329 10.41 -23.82 -32.17
N TRP A 330 11.36 -24.48 -32.81
CA TRP A 330 12.72 -23.98 -32.94
C TRP A 330 12.79 -22.67 -33.74
N ASP A 331 12.02 -22.56 -34.83
CA ASP A 331 12.02 -21.33 -35.64
C ASP A 331 11.47 -20.16 -34.85
N ILE A 332 10.41 -20.36 -34.05
CA ILE A 332 9.83 -19.33 -33.18
C ILE A 332 10.85 -18.89 -32.12
N GLU A 333 11.48 -19.84 -31.43
CA GLU A 333 12.51 -19.55 -30.42
C GLU A 333 13.66 -18.73 -30.99
N LYS A 334 14.21 -19.15 -32.14
CA LYS A 334 15.32 -18.44 -32.80
C LYS A 334 14.91 -17.11 -33.40
N PHE A 335 13.71 -17.02 -33.97
CA PHE A 335 13.18 -15.77 -34.50
C PHE A 335 13.07 -14.70 -33.41
N ILE A 336 12.51 -15.05 -32.25
CA ILE A 336 12.39 -14.12 -31.12
C ILE A 336 13.79 -13.73 -30.61
N LEU A 337 14.71 -14.68 -30.42
CA LEU A 337 16.08 -14.36 -30.00
C LEU A 337 16.81 -13.42 -30.98
N ASN A 338 16.62 -13.59 -32.29
CA ASN A 338 17.23 -12.72 -33.30
C ASN A 338 16.61 -11.32 -33.37
N LYS A 339 15.33 -11.17 -32.99
CA LYS A 339 14.64 -9.88 -32.99
C LYS A 339 14.87 -9.09 -31.70
N PHE A 340 15.14 -9.77 -30.60
CA PHE A 340 15.23 -9.18 -29.26
C PHE A 340 16.56 -9.54 -28.58
N ASP A 341 17.62 -8.78 -28.88
CA ASP A 341 18.97 -8.99 -28.36
C ASP A 341 19.10 -8.93 -26.83
N TRP A 342 18.12 -8.37 -26.13
CA TRP A 342 18.09 -8.29 -24.67
C TRP A 342 17.56 -9.58 -24.01
N LEU A 343 17.11 -10.56 -24.78
CA LEU A 343 16.71 -11.88 -24.30
C LEU A 343 17.92 -12.83 -24.21
N SER A 344 17.95 -13.65 -23.16
CA SER A 344 18.92 -14.74 -23.00
C SER A 344 18.34 -16.07 -23.48
N HIS A 345 17.07 -16.35 -23.17
CA HIS A 345 16.41 -17.61 -23.49
C HIS A 345 14.99 -17.38 -24.03
N VAL A 346 14.61 -18.23 -24.97
CA VAL A 346 13.24 -18.36 -25.46
C VAL A 346 12.95 -19.84 -25.62
N ASN A 347 11.96 -20.34 -24.88
CA ASN A 347 11.57 -21.73 -24.88
C ASN A 347 10.07 -21.83 -25.14
N CYS A 348 9.65 -22.49 -26.23
CA CYS A 348 8.24 -22.81 -26.41
C CYS A 348 7.88 -24.01 -25.52
N VAL A 349 6.91 -23.79 -24.65
CA VAL A 349 6.39 -24.76 -23.71
C VAL A 349 5.03 -25.24 -24.19
N HIS A 350 4.87 -26.55 -24.24
CA HIS A 350 3.58 -27.18 -24.44
C HIS A 350 3.09 -27.77 -23.11
N GLU A 351 1.99 -27.20 -22.62
CA GLU A 351 1.29 -27.64 -21.42
C GLU A 351 -0.10 -28.10 -21.85
N SER A 352 -0.24 -29.41 -22.07
CA SER A 352 -1.53 -29.99 -22.43
C SER A 352 -2.37 -30.09 -21.16
N LYS A 353 -3.36 -29.20 -21.02
CA LYS A 353 -4.51 -29.46 -20.16
C LYS A 353 -5.57 -30.15 -21.03
N SER A 354 -6.18 -31.19 -20.49
CA SER A 354 -7.05 -32.13 -21.22
C SER A 354 -8.33 -31.54 -21.84
N ASN A 355 -8.59 -30.23 -21.77
CA ASN A 355 -9.82 -29.61 -22.28
C ASN A 355 -9.66 -28.17 -22.82
N GLU A 356 -8.44 -27.63 -22.99
CA GLU A 356 -8.25 -26.27 -23.51
C GLU A 356 -7.71 -26.29 -24.95
N LYS A 357 -8.15 -25.33 -25.78
CA LYS A 357 -7.52 -25.05 -27.09
C LYS A 357 -6.01 -24.94 -26.89
N THR A 358 -5.24 -25.59 -27.76
CA THR A 358 -3.78 -25.67 -27.68
C THR A 358 -3.13 -24.32 -27.95
N LYS A 359 -3.06 -23.47 -26.92
CA LYS A 359 -2.27 -22.24 -26.94
C LYS A 359 -0.79 -22.57 -26.84
N LEU A 360 0.03 -21.97 -27.71
CA LEU A 360 1.47 -22.06 -27.63
C LEU A 360 1.97 -21.11 -26.54
N LYS A 361 2.49 -21.67 -25.44
CA LYS A 361 3.13 -20.87 -24.40
C LYS A 361 4.59 -20.64 -24.74
N ILE A 362 5.06 -19.41 -24.62
CA ILE A 362 6.45 -19.03 -24.90
C ILE A 362 7.03 -18.45 -23.62
N LEU A 363 8.03 -19.13 -23.06
CA LEU A 363 8.82 -18.66 -21.94
C LEU A 363 9.98 -17.84 -22.47
N CYS A 364 10.08 -16.58 -22.07
CA CYS A 364 11.21 -15.71 -22.41
C CYS A 364 11.93 -15.27 -21.13
N LEU A 365 13.26 -15.16 -21.18
CA LEU A 365 14.08 -14.64 -20.08
C LEU A 365 14.98 -13.52 -20.58
N LYS A 366 15.10 -12.44 -19.81
CA LYS A 366 16.05 -11.35 -20.10
C LYS A 366 17.49 -11.78 -19.84
N LYS A 367 18.44 -11.11 -20.49
CA LYS A 367 19.84 -11.09 -20.05
C LYS A 367 19.90 -10.36 -18.70
N ILE A 368 20.75 -10.85 -17.80
CA ILE A 368 20.99 -10.21 -16.51
C ILE A 368 22.47 -10.08 -16.26
N GLU A 369 22.83 -8.96 -15.67
CA GLU A 369 24.18 -8.69 -15.18
C GLU A 369 24.40 -9.37 -13.83
N SER A 370 25.67 -9.57 -13.46
CA SER A 370 26.02 -10.31 -12.23
C SER A 370 25.51 -9.65 -10.93
N PHE A 371 25.24 -8.36 -10.95
CA PHE A 371 24.74 -7.59 -9.79
C PHE A 371 23.21 -7.54 -9.71
N GLN A 372 22.49 -7.92 -10.77
CA GLN A 372 21.03 -7.84 -10.83
C GLN A 372 20.37 -9.02 -10.10
N ASN A 373 19.19 -8.79 -9.53
CA ASN A 373 18.41 -9.85 -8.94
C ASN A 373 17.87 -10.78 -10.04
N ILE A 374 17.81 -12.09 -9.76
CA ILE A 374 17.28 -13.11 -10.67
C ILE A 374 15.82 -12.83 -11.03
N ASP A 375 15.05 -12.21 -10.13
CA ASP A 375 13.67 -11.78 -10.42
C ASP A 375 13.57 -10.73 -11.55
N GLU A 376 14.66 -10.03 -11.86
CA GLU A 376 14.72 -9.06 -12.96
C GLU A 376 14.65 -9.72 -14.34
N ILE A 377 14.93 -11.04 -14.47
CA ILE A 377 14.84 -11.75 -15.76
C ILE A 377 13.41 -11.85 -16.30
N LYS A 378 12.41 -11.77 -15.42
CA LYS A 378 10.99 -11.86 -15.80
C LYS A 378 10.66 -10.70 -16.74
N LEU A 379 9.88 -10.94 -17.78
CA LEU A 379 9.42 -9.87 -18.65
C LEU A 379 8.35 -9.06 -17.93
N SER A 380 8.39 -7.75 -18.15
CA SER A 380 7.22 -6.91 -17.91
C SER A 380 6.13 -7.25 -18.93
N MET A 381 4.88 -6.97 -18.58
CA MET A 381 3.77 -7.24 -19.48
C MET A 381 3.85 -6.38 -20.77
N ALA A 382 4.41 -5.17 -20.71
CA ALA A 382 4.68 -4.36 -21.90
C ALA A 382 5.66 -5.06 -22.87
N GLU A 383 6.71 -5.69 -22.34
CA GLU A 383 7.66 -6.46 -23.14
C GLU A 383 7.01 -7.73 -23.72
N MET A 384 6.16 -8.41 -22.95
CA MET A 384 5.39 -9.56 -23.46
C MET A 384 4.48 -9.17 -24.63
N ASN A 385 3.77 -8.04 -24.51
CA ASN A 385 2.91 -7.52 -25.58
C ASN A 385 3.72 -7.15 -26.81
N GLN A 386 4.86 -6.46 -26.64
CA GLN A 386 5.74 -6.11 -27.74
C GLN A 386 6.22 -7.35 -28.50
N ILE A 387 6.65 -8.40 -27.80
CA ILE A 387 7.07 -9.67 -28.43
C ILE A 387 5.88 -10.31 -29.15
N LYS A 388 4.71 -10.35 -28.52
CA LYS A 388 3.50 -10.95 -29.08
C LYS A 388 3.03 -10.25 -30.35
N GLU A 389 2.96 -8.91 -30.33
CA GLU A 389 2.61 -8.10 -31.50
C GLU A 389 3.60 -8.31 -32.64
N THR A 390 4.90 -8.25 -32.34
CA THR A 390 5.96 -8.47 -33.33
C THR A 390 5.86 -9.88 -33.93
N LEU A 391 5.61 -10.90 -33.13
CA LEU A 391 5.54 -12.29 -33.60
C LEU A 391 4.29 -12.54 -34.46
N ASN A 392 3.15 -11.94 -34.10
CA ASN A 392 1.88 -12.05 -34.82
C ASN A 392 1.96 -11.56 -36.28
N GLU A 393 2.90 -10.68 -36.61
CA GLU A 393 3.14 -10.22 -37.99
C GLU A 393 3.75 -11.32 -38.90
N PHE A 394 4.42 -12.32 -38.33
CA PHE A 394 5.20 -13.32 -39.09
C PHE A 394 4.65 -14.74 -39.02
N ILE A 395 3.81 -15.04 -38.03
CA ILE A 395 3.18 -16.36 -37.84
C ILE A 395 1.82 -16.45 -38.55
N SER A 396 1.20 -17.64 -38.49
CA SER A 396 -0.17 -17.83 -38.96
C SER A 396 -1.19 -17.08 -38.08
N PRO A 397 -2.19 -16.39 -38.65
CA PRO A 397 -3.29 -15.76 -37.89
C PRO A 397 -4.10 -16.75 -37.03
N PHE A 398 -4.01 -18.05 -37.33
CA PHE A 398 -4.68 -19.12 -36.58
C PHE A 398 -3.90 -19.59 -35.34
N SER A 399 -2.67 -19.11 -35.14
CA SER A 399 -1.82 -19.50 -34.01
C SER A 399 -2.17 -18.68 -32.76
N GLU A 400 -2.73 -19.32 -31.74
CA GLU A 400 -2.93 -18.68 -30.44
C GLU A 400 -1.65 -18.74 -29.60
N ILE A 401 -1.04 -17.57 -29.32
CA ILE A 401 0.20 -17.45 -28.56
C ILE A 401 -0.01 -16.76 -27.22
N GLU A 402 0.65 -17.29 -26.20
CA GLU A 402 0.71 -16.74 -24.85
C GLU A 402 2.17 -16.64 -24.37
N LEU A 403 2.61 -15.44 -23.98
CA LEU A 403 3.92 -15.24 -23.36
C LEU A 403 3.78 -15.47 -21.86
N VAL A 404 4.68 -16.27 -21.28
CA VAL A 404 4.65 -16.62 -19.85
C VAL A 404 5.98 -16.31 -19.18
N ASN A 405 5.91 -15.85 -17.93
CA ASN A 405 7.10 -15.69 -17.08
C ASN A 405 7.52 -17.02 -16.44
N PRO A 406 8.81 -17.15 -16.07
CA PRO A 406 9.28 -18.30 -15.31
C PRO A 406 8.65 -18.34 -13.93
N ILE A 407 8.41 -19.56 -13.44
CA ILE A 407 8.18 -19.83 -12.03
C ILE A 407 9.56 -20.11 -11.40
N PHE A 408 9.87 -19.47 -10.29
CA PHE A 408 11.08 -19.82 -9.54
C PHE A 408 10.73 -20.83 -8.47
N GLU A 409 11.45 -21.95 -8.49
CA GLU A 409 11.37 -22.97 -7.46
C GLU A 409 12.64 -22.92 -6.63
N ASP A 410 12.46 -22.67 -5.34
CA ASP A 410 13.59 -22.45 -4.45
C ASP A 410 14.28 -23.76 -4.10
N ILE A 411 15.61 -23.77 -4.15
CA ILE A 411 16.45 -24.87 -3.66
C ILE A 411 17.22 -24.38 -2.45
N TRP A 412 17.04 -25.04 -1.31
CA TRP A 412 17.91 -24.89 -0.15
C TRP A 412 18.82 -26.10 -0.03
N ILE A 413 20.00 -25.85 0.52
CA ILE A 413 20.98 -26.89 0.81
C ILE A 413 21.17 -26.85 2.31
N LYS A 414 20.86 -27.97 2.96
CA LYS A 414 21.09 -28.21 4.37
C LYS A 414 22.35 -29.06 4.48
N CYS A 415 23.36 -28.61 5.20
CA CYS A 415 24.58 -29.39 5.39
C CYS A 415 25.35 -28.93 6.62
N LYS A 416 26.23 -29.79 7.11
CA LYS A 416 27.21 -29.46 8.13
C LYS A 416 28.60 -29.45 7.51
N LEU A 417 29.35 -28.35 7.65
CA LEU A 417 30.65 -28.23 7.00
C LEU A 417 31.68 -27.50 7.86
N ARG A 418 32.95 -27.70 7.49
CA ARG A 418 34.09 -26.96 8.01
C ARG A 418 34.87 -26.35 6.86
N PHE A 419 35.15 -25.06 6.96
CA PHE A 419 35.94 -24.34 5.96
C PHE A 419 37.45 -24.58 6.14
N ARG A 420 38.20 -24.46 5.04
CA ARG A 420 39.66 -24.54 4.94
C ARG A 420 40.21 -23.19 4.49
N ASP A 421 41.17 -22.65 5.22
CA ASP A 421 41.93 -21.46 4.83
C ASP A 421 41.08 -20.23 4.44
N ILE A 422 39.87 -20.11 4.98
CA ILE A 422 38.96 -18.97 4.76
C ILE A 422 38.17 -18.66 6.04
N SER A 423 37.97 -17.37 6.32
CA SER A 423 37.11 -16.92 7.42
C SER A 423 35.67 -17.38 7.17
N THR A 424 34.95 -17.78 8.22
CA THR A 424 33.59 -18.31 8.15
C THR A 424 32.66 -17.46 7.27
N GLY A 425 32.48 -16.16 7.58
CA GLY A 425 31.61 -15.27 6.81
C GLY A 425 31.93 -15.22 5.30
N LYS A 426 33.20 -15.05 4.94
CA LYS A 426 33.63 -15.09 3.53
C LYS A 426 33.42 -16.46 2.88
N GLY A 427 33.60 -17.55 3.63
CA GLY A 427 33.33 -18.92 3.17
C GLY A 427 31.86 -19.14 2.84
N TYR A 428 30.95 -18.63 3.68
CA TYR A 428 29.52 -18.64 3.42
C TYR A 428 29.17 -17.86 2.15
N ASP A 429 29.64 -16.62 2.03
CA ASP A 429 29.37 -15.78 0.86
C ASP A 429 29.91 -16.41 -0.42
N GLN A 430 31.10 -17.01 -0.36
CA GLN A 430 31.71 -17.68 -1.51
C GLN A 430 30.92 -18.93 -1.90
N LEU A 431 30.49 -19.74 -0.93
CA LEU A 431 29.69 -20.94 -1.19
C LEU A 431 28.33 -20.59 -1.81
N ASN A 432 27.66 -19.56 -1.29
CA ASN A 432 26.40 -19.07 -1.85
C ASN A 432 26.58 -18.60 -3.31
N LYS A 433 27.63 -17.83 -3.60
CA LYS A 433 27.95 -17.41 -4.97
C LYS A 433 28.26 -18.60 -5.89
N ASP A 434 29.05 -19.57 -5.41
CA ASP A 434 29.42 -20.76 -6.17
C ASP A 434 28.21 -21.64 -6.47
N LEU A 435 27.34 -21.89 -5.48
CA LEU A 435 26.09 -22.63 -5.64
C LEU A 435 25.13 -21.93 -6.59
N LEU A 436 25.03 -20.61 -6.50
CA LEU A 436 24.24 -19.80 -7.41
C LEU A 436 24.75 -19.91 -8.86
N ASN A 437 26.07 -19.89 -9.07
CA ASN A 437 26.66 -20.06 -10.40
C ASN A 437 26.53 -21.50 -10.93
N PHE A 438 26.53 -22.49 -10.06
CA PHE A 438 26.34 -23.90 -10.42
C PHE A 438 24.89 -24.21 -10.81
N ILE A 439 23.93 -23.85 -9.95
CA ILE A 439 22.50 -24.14 -10.17
C ILE A 439 21.94 -23.25 -11.28
N CYS A 440 22.27 -21.95 -11.27
CA CYS A 440 21.81 -20.98 -12.25
C CYS A 440 22.92 -20.63 -13.27
N ASN A 441 23.58 -21.66 -13.82
CA ASN A 441 24.62 -21.52 -14.84
C ASN A 441 24.11 -20.89 -16.14
N TRP A 442 22.82 -21.09 -16.46
CA TRP A 442 22.12 -20.48 -17.58
C TRP A 442 22.14 -18.95 -17.55
N ARG A 443 22.51 -18.29 -16.44
CA ARG A 443 22.64 -16.82 -16.37
C ARG A 443 23.92 -16.30 -17.01
N VAL A 444 24.94 -17.14 -17.15
CA VAL A 444 26.26 -16.73 -17.60
C VAL A 444 26.49 -17.23 -19.02
N GLU A 445 26.85 -16.31 -19.90
CA GLU A 445 27.23 -16.63 -21.28
C GLU A 445 28.60 -17.31 -21.31
N ILE A 446 28.68 -18.46 -21.98
CA ILE A 446 29.92 -19.24 -22.11
C ILE A 446 30.21 -19.39 -23.61
N GLY A 447 31.29 -18.78 -24.09
CA GLY A 447 31.71 -18.87 -25.49
C GLY A 447 30.67 -18.33 -26.48
N GLY A 448 29.95 -17.26 -26.12
CA GLY A 448 28.95 -16.63 -26.98
C GLY A 448 27.57 -17.30 -26.97
N ARG A 449 27.32 -18.24 -26.05
CA ARG A 449 26.03 -18.93 -25.91
C ARG A 449 25.65 -19.11 -24.45
N TYR A 450 24.36 -19.03 -24.18
CA TYR A 450 23.80 -19.39 -22.87
C TYR A 450 23.55 -20.90 -22.79
N PRO A 451 23.91 -21.57 -21.68
CA PRO A 451 23.52 -22.95 -21.42
C PRO A 451 22.00 -23.13 -21.40
N GLU A 452 21.49 -24.32 -21.74
CA GLU A 452 20.06 -24.60 -21.65
C GLU A 452 19.52 -24.51 -20.20
N LEU A 453 18.23 -24.23 -20.07
CA LEU A 453 17.57 -24.17 -18.77
C LEU A 453 17.50 -25.56 -18.13
N ASN A 454 18.14 -25.71 -16.98
CA ASN A 454 18.10 -26.95 -16.20
C ASN A 454 16.74 -27.08 -15.49
N THR A 455 15.89 -27.98 -15.97
CA THR A 455 14.64 -28.38 -15.28
C THR A 455 14.82 -29.60 -14.40
N LYS A 456 16.02 -30.20 -14.43
CA LYS A 456 16.39 -31.42 -13.72
C LYS A 456 17.83 -31.36 -13.25
N ILE A 457 18.08 -31.66 -11.98
CA ILE A 457 19.43 -31.68 -11.37
C ILE A 457 19.64 -33.03 -10.68
N LYS A 458 20.81 -33.67 -10.90
CA LYS A 458 21.19 -34.87 -10.15
C LYS A 458 21.61 -34.50 -8.74
N LYS A 459 21.09 -35.23 -7.74
CA LYS A 459 21.45 -35.01 -6.33
C LYS A 459 22.95 -35.19 -6.10
N PHE A 460 23.53 -36.20 -6.73
CA PHE A 460 24.96 -36.48 -6.66
C PHE A 460 25.83 -35.32 -7.18
N ASP A 461 25.41 -34.63 -8.24
CA ASP A 461 26.19 -33.54 -8.81
C ASP A 461 26.28 -32.35 -7.85
N VAL A 462 25.19 -32.04 -7.12
CA VAL A 462 25.20 -31.01 -6.07
C VAL A 462 26.14 -31.40 -4.93
N ILE A 463 26.06 -32.66 -4.47
CA ILE A 463 26.91 -33.18 -3.39
C ILE A 463 28.39 -33.14 -3.79
N LYS A 464 28.70 -33.61 -5.00
CA LYS A 464 30.05 -33.62 -5.57
C LYS A 464 30.57 -32.18 -5.71
N PHE A 465 29.76 -31.27 -6.23
CA PHE A 465 30.12 -29.87 -6.40
C PHE A 465 30.59 -29.24 -5.09
N ILE A 466 29.85 -29.44 -3.99
CA ILE A 466 30.21 -28.91 -2.66
C ILE A 466 31.50 -29.56 -2.15
N LYS A 467 31.64 -30.89 -2.26
CA LYS A 467 32.84 -31.62 -1.80
C LYS A 467 34.13 -31.21 -2.52
N GLU A 468 34.04 -30.79 -3.79
CA GLU A 468 35.20 -30.40 -4.60
C GLU A 468 35.67 -28.96 -4.39
N ARG A 469 34.97 -28.15 -3.57
CA ARG A 469 35.38 -26.77 -3.30
C ARG A 469 36.68 -26.74 -2.49
N LYS A 470 37.71 -26.07 -3.01
CA LYS A 470 39.05 -25.99 -2.38
C LYS A 470 39.03 -25.42 -0.95
N TYR A 471 38.08 -24.54 -0.66
CA TYR A 471 37.91 -23.88 0.64
C TYR A 471 37.02 -24.67 1.61
N ILE A 472 36.55 -25.87 1.25
CA ILE A 472 35.79 -26.76 2.14
C ILE A 472 36.74 -27.87 2.61
N ALA A 473 36.96 -27.94 3.92
CA ALA A 473 37.79 -28.96 4.53
C ALA A 473 37.05 -30.29 4.64
N PHE A 474 35.79 -30.21 5.07
CA PHE A 474 34.93 -31.35 5.36
C PHE A 474 33.46 -30.93 5.21
N VAL A 475 32.61 -31.82 4.69
CA VAL A 475 31.16 -31.62 4.58
C VAL A 475 30.42 -32.93 4.77
N THR A 476 29.34 -32.90 5.54
CA THR A 476 28.50 -34.05 5.87
C THR A 476 27.02 -33.63 6.04
N GLY A 477 26.13 -34.60 6.20
CA GLY A 477 24.69 -34.36 6.40
C GLY A 477 24.02 -33.55 5.29
N ILE A 478 24.46 -33.69 4.03
CA ILE A 478 23.94 -32.91 2.91
C ILE A 478 22.52 -33.38 2.59
N SER A 479 21.56 -32.47 2.70
CA SER A 479 20.22 -32.59 2.16
C SER A 479 19.87 -31.39 1.27
N ILE A 480 19.01 -31.62 0.30
CA ILE A 480 18.49 -30.60 -0.61
C ILE A 480 16.99 -30.49 -0.36
N VAL A 481 16.55 -29.27 -0.05
CA VAL A 481 15.13 -28.94 0.15
C VAL A 481 14.66 -28.17 -1.07
N HIS A 482 13.68 -28.73 -1.78
CA HIS A 482 13.12 -28.17 -3.00
C HIS A 482 11.68 -27.71 -2.75
N PHE A 483 11.44 -26.41 -2.92
CA PHE A 483 10.11 -25.81 -2.85
C PHE A 483 9.50 -25.82 -4.25
N LYS A 484 8.70 -26.86 -4.50
CA LYS A 484 8.13 -27.15 -5.80
C LYS A 484 6.73 -26.56 -5.91
N GLN A 485 6.46 -25.82 -6.99
CA GLN A 485 5.14 -25.27 -7.25
C GLN A 485 4.35 -26.21 -8.16
N HIS A 486 3.14 -26.58 -7.73
CA HIS A 486 2.24 -27.41 -8.52
C HIS A 486 1.31 -26.58 -9.41
N LEU A 487 0.61 -27.25 -10.32
CA LEU A 487 -0.29 -26.61 -11.30
C LEU A 487 -1.46 -25.85 -10.65
N ASP A 488 -1.84 -26.21 -9.43
CA ASP A 488 -2.86 -25.55 -8.62
C ASP A 488 -2.34 -24.29 -7.89
N GLY A 489 -1.06 -23.97 -8.06
CA GLY A 489 -0.39 -22.82 -7.43
C GLY A 489 0.14 -23.11 -6.02
N SER A 490 -0.14 -24.27 -5.44
CA SER A 490 0.36 -24.66 -4.13
C SER A 490 1.86 -24.96 -4.16
N ILE A 491 2.55 -24.67 -3.06
CA ILE A 491 3.99 -24.89 -2.89
C ILE A 491 4.20 -25.98 -1.86
N TYR A 492 4.90 -27.05 -2.25
CA TYR A 492 5.29 -28.15 -1.38
C TYR A 492 6.81 -28.17 -1.21
N ALA A 493 7.27 -28.38 0.03
CA ALA A 493 8.68 -28.60 0.33
C ALA A 493 9.00 -30.11 0.26
N TYR A 494 9.92 -30.47 -0.64
CA TYR A 494 10.45 -31.82 -0.79
C TYR A 494 11.88 -31.86 -0.26
N ASP A 495 12.17 -32.74 0.68
CA ASP A 495 13.48 -32.85 1.31
C ASP A 495 14.12 -34.21 1.00
N THR A 496 15.32 -34.19 0.42
CA THR A 496 16.02 -35.42 -0.01
C THR A 496 16.47 -36.33 1.15
N ALA A 497 16.46 -35.84 2.39
CA ALA A 497 16.77 -36.65 3.58
C ALA A 497 15.55 -37.41 4.12
N THR A 498 14.35 -37.21 3.55
CA THR A 498 13.17 -37.99 3.94
C THR A 498 13.23 -39.42 3.44
N SER A 499 12.78 -40.37 4.26
CA SER A 499 12.88 -41.83 4.01
C SER A 499 12.14 -42.33 2.76
N ASN A 500 11.27 -41.51 2.16
CA ASN A 500 10.43 -41.88 1.03
C ASN A 500 10.96 -41.38 -0.32
N ASP A 501 12.10 -40.66 -0.35
CA ASP A 501 12.64 -40.11 -1.58
C ASP A 501 13.64 -41.08 -2.25
N THR A 502 13.13 -41.82 -3.23
CA THR A 502 13.92 -42.79 -4.03
C THR A 502 14.46 -42.20 -5.33
N SER A 503 14.16 -40.94 -5.65
CA SER A 503 14.59 -40.32 -6.90
C SER A 503 16.09 -40.00 -6.87
N GLU A 504 16.82 -40.21 -7.96
CA GLU A 504 18.19 -39.71 -8.09
C GLU A 504 18.26 -38.21 -8.45
N PHE A 505 17.12 -37.65 -8.84
CA PHE A 505 17.01 -36.32 -9.43
C PHE A 505 16.02 -35.44 -8.68
N ILE A 506 16.28 -34.14 -8.77
CA ILE A 506 15.37 -33.07 -8.37
C ILE A 506 14.81 -32.49 -9.67
N GLU A 507 13.48 -32.46 -9.78
CA GLU A 507 12.77 -32.06 -10.99
C GLU A 507 11.75 -30.98 -10.70
N CYS A 508 11.76 -29.96 -11.55
CA CYS A 508 10.82 -28.84 -11.54
C CYS A 508 9.35 -29.29 -11.56
N GLY A 509 8.45 -28.51 -10.96
CA GLY A 509 6.99 -28.74 -10.96
C GLY A 509 6.33 -28.53 -12.30
N THR A 510 6.79 -27.55 -13.05
CA THR A 510 6.27 -27.27 -14.40
C THR A 510 7.40 -27.03 -15.39
N LYS A 511 7.09 -27.13 -16.69
CA LYS A 511 8.06 -26.86 -17.77
C LYS A 511 8.50 -25.40 -17.86
N ARG A 512 7.81 -24.48 -17.17
CA ARG A 512 8.21 -23.07 -17.04
C ARG A 512 8.93 -22.76 -15.72
N SER A 513 9.21 -23.78 -14.90
CA SER A 513 9.88 -23.60 -13.62
C SER A 513 11.39 -23.69 -13.75
N ILE A 514 12.10 -22.85 -12.99
CA ILE A 514 13.55 -22.75 -12.97
C ILE A 514 14.01 -22.80 -11.52
N PHE A 515 15.04 -23.60 -11.25
CA PHE A 515 15.66 -23.69 -9.93
C PHE A 515 16.41 -22.41 -9.56
N VAL A 516 16.19 -21.92 -8.35
CA VAL A 516 16.89 -20.75 -7.81
C VAL A 516 17.34 -21.01 -6.36
N PRO A 517 18.65 -20.89 -6.04
CA PRO A 517 19.12 -20.93 -4.67
C PRO A 517 18.99 -19.54 -4.04
N ARG A 518 17.85 -19.25 -3.37
CA ARG A 518 17.63 -17.94 -2.72
C ARG A 518 18.34 -17.83 -1.36
N ASN A 519 19.68 -17.83 -1.32
CA ASN A 519 20.56 -17.52 -0.15
C ASN A 519 20.05 -17.96 1.26
N SER A 520 19.26 -19.02 1.33
CA SER A 520 18.54 -19.50 2.54
C SER A 520 19.02 -20.89 2.92
N HIS A 521 20.21 -21.25 2.47
CA HIS A 521 20.87 -22.51 2.77
C HIS A 521 21.06 -22.64 4.29
N LYS A 522 20.79 -23.83 4.83
CA LYS A 522 20.92 -24.14 6.25
C LYS A 522 22.25 -24.83 6.48
N ILE A 523 23.30 -24.02 6.65
CA ILE A 523 24.66 -24.52 6.82
C ILE A 523 25.07 -24.40 8.28
N GLU A 524 25.37 -25.52 8.92
CA GLU A 524 25.90 -25.61 10.28
C GLU A 524 27.43 -25.75 10.26
N LEU A 525 28.14 -24.95 11.05
CA LEU A 525 29.60 -25.03 11.14
C LEU A 525 30.05 -26.10 12.12
N LEU A 526 30.97 -26.96 11.68
CA LEU A 526 31.59 -27.97 12.53
C LEU A 526 32.97 -27.53 13.03
N SER A 527 33.23 -27.76 14.31
CA SER A 527 34.54 -27.53 14.94
C SER A 527 35.54 -28.66 14.64
N LYS A 528 35.05 -29.88 14.34
CA LYS A 528 35.84 -31.09 14.09
C LYS A 528 35.22 -31.90 12.94
N ASP A 529 36.02 -32.78 12.34
CA ASP A 529 35.59 -33.64 11.23
C ASP A 529 34.79 -34.84 11.78
N GLU A 530 33.53 -34.60 12.11
CA GLU A 530 32.60 -35.61 12.62
C GLU A 530 31.48 -35.86 11.61
N TYR A 531 31.18 -37.14 11.34
CA TYR A 531 30.14 -37.51 10.38
C TYR A 531 28.75 -37.35 10.99
N HIS A 532 27.84 -36.70 10.25
CA HIS A 532 26.42 -36.62 10.56
C HIS A 532 25.60 -37.14 9.38
N ALA A 533 24.57 -37.94 9.67
CA ALA A 533 23.61 -38.36 8.65
C ALA A 533 22.76 -37.16 8.16
N PRO A 534 22.25 -37.16 6.93
CA PRO A 534 21.28 -36.17 6.47
C PRO A 534 20.00 -36.24 7.30
N GLU A 535 19.51 -35.09 7.78
CA GLU A 535 18.30 -34.99 8.60
C GLU A 535 17.22 -34.19 7.87
N PRO A 536 15.95 -34.63 7.90
CA PRO A 536 14.84 -33.88 7.32
C PRO A 536 14.69 -32.49 7.94
N THR A 537 14.13 -31.56 7.17
CA THR A 537 13.87 -30.19 7.62
C THR A 537 12.63 -30.13 8.51
N ASN A 538 12.76 -29.46 9.66
CA ASN A 538 11.65 -29.25 10.59
C ASN A 538 10.80 -28.02 10.22
N PHE A 539 9.53 -28.01 10.64
CA PHE A 539 8.62 -26.89 10.37
C PHE A 539 9.11 -25.54 10.94
N SER A 540 9.76 -25.56 12.11
CA SER A 540 10.40 -24.38 12.70
C SER A 540 11.55 -23.83 11.86
N GLU A 541 12.22 -24.68 11.07
CA GLU A 541 13.33 -24.28 10.19
C GLU A 541 12.84 -23.64 8.87
N LEU A 542 11.57 -23.87 8.50
CA LEU A 542 10.89 -23.35 7.30
C LEU A 542 10.28 -21.95 7.49
N GLY A 543 10.37 -21.36 8.68
CA GLY A 543 9.85 -20.03 8.97
C GLY A 543 10.64 -18.94 8.24
N ILE A 544 10.24 -18.59 7.02
CA ILE A 544 10.69 -17.39 6.30
C ILE A 544 9.46 -16.62 5.80
N ASN A 545 9.43 -15.34 6.11
CA ASN A 545 8.50 -14.29 5.67
C ASN A 545 7.40 -14.68 4.65
N LYS A 546 6.14 -14.66 5.13
CA LYS A 546 4.90 -14.46 4.36
C LYS A 546 4.75 -15.33 3.09
N SER A 547 4.54 -16.63 3.26
CA SER A 547 3.68 -17.46 2.41
C SER A 547 3.44 -18.79 3.12
N PHE A 548 2.18 -19.21 3.27
CA PHE A 548 1.85 -20.48 3.90
C PHE A 548 2.38 -21.63 3.03
N VAL A 549 3.47 -22.28 3.45
CA VAL A 549 3.94 -23.52 2.83
C VAL A 549 3.10 -24.67 3.41
N ILE A 550 2.38 -25.38 2.54
CA ILE A 550 1.58 -26.53 2.98
C ILE A 550 2.55 -27.69 3.22
N VAL A 551 2.83 -27.94 4.48
CA VAL A 551 3.46 -29.17 4.94
C VAL A 551 2.34 -30.12 5.34
N LYS A 552 2.30 -31.30 4.74
CA LYS A 552 1.25 -32.29 5.01
C LYS A 552 1.34 -32.77 6.47
N ARG A 553 0.47 -32.24 7.36
CA ARG A 553 0.26 -32.72 8.75
C ARG A 553 -1.24 -32.64 9.12
N HIS A 554 -1.72 -33.67 9.82
CA HIS A 554 -3.12 -33.85 10.25
C HIS A 554 -3.49 -32.99 11.49
N GLU A 555 -4.75 -32.54 11.54
CA GLU A 555 -5.37 -31.52 12.44
C GLU A 555 -5.57 -31.89 13.92
N GLU A 556 -5.73 -30.89 14.81
CA GLU A 556 -6.58 -30.96 16.02
C GLU A 556 -7.02 -29.56 16.57
N LYS A 557 -8.12 -29.54 17.33
CA LYS A 557 -9.19 -28.51 17.49
C LYS A 557 -9.07 -27.46 18.64
N LEU A 558 -9.88 -26.40 18.49
CA LEU A 558 -10.21 -25.24 19.35
C LEU A 558 -11.12 -25.52 20.58
N ILE A 559 -11.11 -24.63 21.59
CA ILE A 559 -12.19 -24.41 22.59
C ILE A 559 -12.32 -22.91 22.96
N GLU A 560 -13.57 -22.40 23.05
CA GLU A 560 -13.98 -21.06 23.52
C GLU A 560 -14.64 -21.11 24.93
N SER A 561 -14.71 -19.97 25.63
CA SER A 561 -15.48 -19.80 26.89
C SER A 561 -16.07 -18.38 27.02
N SER A 562 -17.23 -18.25 27.69
CA SER A 562 -17.92 -16.98 27.97
C SER A 562 -18.54 -16.98 29.39
N PHE A 563 -18.66 -15.80 30.02
CA PHE A 563 -19.31 -15.56 31.32
C PHE A 563 -20.01 -14.19 31.35
N VAL A 564 -21.07 -14.05 32.17
CA VAL A 564 -21.90 -12.83 32.38
C VAL A 564 -22.15 -12.62 33.88
N ASP A 565 -22.18 -11.35 34.32
CA ASP A 565 -22.41 -10.89 35.71
C ASP A 565 -23.76 -10.17 35.90
N ASN A 566 -24.29 -10.18 37.14
CA ASN A 566 -25.50 -9.48 37.60
C ASN A 566 -25.20 -8.50 38.77
N LYS A 567 -25.99 -7.42 38.90
CA LYS A 567 -25.94 -6.39 39.97
C LYS A 567 -27.21 -6.34 40.83
N LEU A 568 -27.06 -5.90 42.07
CA LEU A 568 -28.11 -5.58 43.07
C LEU A 568 -28.01 -4.12 43.54
N VAL A 569 -29.12 -3.56 44.05
CA VAL A 569 -29.31 -2.18 44.55
C VAL A 569 -29.85 -2.23 46.00
N ASP A 570 -29.44 -1.29 46.85
CA ASP A 570 -30.00 -1.05 48.19
C ASP A 570 -30.29 0.44 48.44
N ASN A 571 -31.25 0.71 49.33
CA ASN A 571 -31.97 1.98 49.50
C ASN A 571 -32.01 2.42 50.99
N THR A 572 -31.88 3.72 51.32
CA THR A 572 -32.08 4.25 52.69
C THR A 572 -32.73 5.65 52.74
N ASN A 573 -33.72 5.80 53.63
CA ASN A 573 -34.61 6.95 53.88
C ASN A 573 -33.95 8.20 54.48
N ASN A 574 -34.47 9.39 54.13
CA ASN A 574 -34.15 10.70 54.74
C ASN A 574 -35.43 11.55 54.96
N LEU A 575 -35.34 12.53 55.88
CA LEU A 575 -36.33 13.57 56.22
C LEU A 575 -36.76 14.40 55.00
N GLN A 576 -38.06 14.68 54.85
CA GLN A 576 -38.65 15.33 53.66
C GLN A 576 -38.86 16.84 53.83
N PHE A 577 -38.44 17.62 52.82
CA PHE A 577 -38.82 19.02 52.59
C PHE A 577 -39.47 19.16 51.22
N GLU A 578 -40.48 20.01 51.05
CA GLU A 578 -41.13 20.26 49.75
C GLU A 578 -40.39 21.35 48.97
N LEU A 579 -39.97 20.99 47.76
CA LEU A 579 -39.30 21.86 46.81
C LEU A 579 -40.26 22.07 45.64
N LYS A 580 -40.50 23.32 45.27
CA LYS A 580 -41.26 23.67 44.06
C LYS A 580 -40.27 24.21 43.04
N ILE A 581 -40.27 23.59 41.86
CA ILE A 581 -39.56 24.09 40.67
C ILE A 581 -40.56 24.86 39.81
#